data_AF-A0A9Q5HVA2-F1
#
_entry.id   AF-A0A9Q5HVA2-F1
#
_cell.length_a   1.000
_cell.length_b   1.000
_cell.length_c   1.000
_cell.angle_alpha   90.00
_cell.angle_beta   90.00
_cell.angle_gamma   90.00
#
_symmetry.space_group_name_H-M   'P 1'
#
loop_
_entity.id
_entity.type
_entity.pdbx_description
1 polymer ?
#
loop_
_entity_poly.entity_id
_entity_poly.type
_entity_poly.pdbx_seq_one_letter_code
_entity_poly.pdbx_strand_id
1 'polypeptide(L)'
;MNQALTQLLRSFILKPANKDATDYFRGVVKAGEMSERVLTLTESVIRMNPAHYSAWQYRYRTLLAINAPLDEELELMDELAEKFLKNYQVWHHRRLLLQRGALAKTPAAELAFIARGLSYDAKNYHTWAYRQWILAYFNQDALWEGEMRYIENMLEDDVRNNSAWHHRFFVVFSNGVRKGDEDREDTIRREVSFTKEKIALAPNNASAWNYLRGVLEHSDTPFASLREFVLPYTVPAHSSLDDVRDDSVVDLENPRPSPGADLPCPAAIEFLADIHEAVGDLQLISFRQLWKSLADEHDTIRKRYWEHRISEAQASRDS
;
A
#
# COMPACT_ATOMS: atom_id res chain seq x y z
N MET A 1 36.12 -29.06 -28.53
CA MET A 1 36.12 -28.24 -27.30
C MET A 1 35.67 -26.79 -27.59
N ASN A 2 34.61 -26.58 -28.38
CA ASN A 2 34.26 -25.23 -28.86
C ASN A 2 32.76 -25.04 -29.16
N GLN A 3 31.88 -25.64 -28.35
CA GLN A 3 30.43 -25.39 -28.38
C GLN A 3 29.85 -25.08 -26.98
N ALA A 4 30.64 -25.23 -25.91
CA ALA A 4 30.19 -24.97 -24.54
C ALA A 4 30.46 -23.53 -24.04
N LEU A 5 31.22 -22.71 -24.77
CA LEU A 5 31.54 -21.33 -24.37
C LEU A 5 30.57 -20.28 -24.92
N THR A 6 29.76 -20.62 -25.93
CA THR A 6 28.83 -19.67 -26.56
C THR A 6 27.51 -19.52 -25.78
N GLN A 7 27.32 -20.30 -24.71
CA GLN A 7 26.11 -20.28 -23.86
C GLN A 7 26.25 -19.42 -22.59
N LEU A 8 27.39 -18.73 -22.39
CA LEU A 8 27.71 -17.99 -21.16
C LEU A 8 27.68 -16.46 -21.26
N LEU A 9 27.49 -15.88 -22.45
CA LEU A 9 27.42 -14.43 -22.61
C LEU A 9 26.09 -14.05 -23.25
N ARG A 10 25.13 -13.60 -22.43
CA ARG A 10 24.08 -12.70 -22.93
C ARG A 10 24.74 -11.37 -23.28
N SER A 11 25.44 -11.32 -24.40
CA SER A 11 25.99 -10.08 -24.93
C SER A 11 24.84 -9.23 -25.48
N PHE A 12 24.50 -8.16 -24.78
CA PHE A 12 23.58 -7.17 -25.32
C PHE A 12 24.31 -6.34 -26.39
N ILE A 13 23.83 -6.38 -27.62
CA ILE A 13 24.27 -5.47 -28.67
C ILE A 13 23.68 -4.10 -28.36
N LEU A 14 24.51 -3.23 -27.77
CA LEU A 14 24.13 -1.85 -27.48
C LEU A 14 24.11 -1.04 -28.79
N LYS A 15 23.16 -0.11 -28.89
CA LYS A 15 23.21 0.92 -29.94
C LYS A 15 24.55 1.69 -29.84
N PRO A 16 25.14 2.18 -30.95
CA PRO A 16 26.46 2.81 -30.94
C PRO A 16 26.62 3.92 -29.89
N ALA A 17 25.63 4.80 -29.76
CA ALA A 17 25.62 5.87 -28.75
C ALA A 17 25.62 5.33 -27.30
N ASN A 18 24.91 4.23 -27.04
CA ASN A 18 24.86 3.60 -25.72
C ASN A 18 26.18 2.93 -25.35
N LYS A 19 26.85 2.32 -26.34
CA LYS A 19 28.18 1.74 -26.13
C LYS A 19 29.19 2.83 -25.80
N ASP A 20 29.18 3.91 -26.57
CA ASP A 20 30.12 5.02 -26.42
C ASP A 20 30.04 5.65 -25.02
N ALA A 21 28.84 6.07 -24.59
CA ALA A 21 28.64 6.65 -23.26
C ALA A 21 29.01 5.67 -22.11
N THR A 22 28.76 4.37 -22.27
CA THR A 22 29.15 3.38 -21.25
C THR A 22 30.67 3.16 -21.22
N ASP A 23 31.35 3.21 -22.37
CA ASP A 23 32.81 3.12 -22.45
C ASP A 23 33.49 4.33 -21.81
N TYR A 24 33.00 5.55 -22.10
CA TYR A 24 33.43 6.77 -21.41
C TYR A 24 33.15 6.70 -19.90
N PHE A 25 31.99 6.19 -19.49
CA PHE A 25 31.65 6.02 -18.07
C PHE A 25 32.67 5.13 -17.34
N ARG A 26 33.05 3.99 -17.93
CA ARG A 26 34.11 3.13 -17.37
C ARG A 26 35.45 3.86 -17.28
N GLY A 27 35.77 4.67 -18.29
CA GLY A 27 36.98 5.50 -18.32
C GLY A 27 37.05 6.48 -17.15
N VAL A 28 35.99 7.28 -16.93
CA VAL A 28 35.97 8.27 -15.83
C VAL A 28 35.96 7.61 -14.46
N VAL A 29 35.25 6.47 -14.30
CA VAL A 29 35.25 5.69 -13.06
C VAL A 29 36.64 5.17 -12.74
N LYS A 30 37.36 4.65 -13.74
CA LYS A 30 38.73 4.16 -13.56
C LYS A 30 39.71 5.29 -13.21
N ALA A 31 39.51 6.48 -13.79
CA ALA A 31 40.31 7.66 -13.50
C ALA A 31 39.98 8.31 -12.14
N GLY A 32 38.84 7.97 -11.53
CA GLY A 32 38.36 8.62 -10.30
C GLY A 32 37.94 10.07 -10.51
N GLU A 33 37.62 10.46 -11.76
CA GLU A 33 37.28 11.83 -12.08
C GLU A 33 35.92 12.22 -11.48
N MET A 34 35.85 13.40 -10.86
CA MET A 34 34.64 14.02 -10.34
C MET A 34 34.59 15.47 -10.84
N SER A 35 33.82 15.72 -11.90
CA SER A 35 33.75 17.01 -12.60
C SER A 35 32.35 17.24 -13.16
N GLU A 36 32.06 18.46 -13.61
CA GLU A 36 30.76 18.77 -14.26
C GLU A 36 30.48 17.89 -15.49
N ARG A 37 31.50 17.61 -16.32
CA ARG A 37 31.32 16.73 -17.49
C ARG A 37 30.95 15.29 -17.11
N VAL A 38 31.34 14.84 -15.91
CA VAL A 38 30.93 13.53 -15.38
C VAL A 38 29.43 13.55 -15.03
N LEU A 39 28.88 14.68 -14.58
CA LEU A 39 27.42 14.82 -14.40
C LEU A 39 26.70 14.71 -15.74
N THR A 40 27.14 15.42 -16.79
CA THR A 40 26.53 15.29 -18.13
C THR A 40 26.59 13.85 -18.65
N LEU A 41 27.73 13.18 -18.47
CA LEU A 41 27.91 11.79 -18.89
C LEU A 41 27.01 10.82 -18.12
N THR A 42 26.96 10.94 -16.79
CA THR A 42 26.13 10.04 -15.95
C THR A 42 24.65 10.24 -16.22
N GLU A 43 24.19 11.47 -16.46
CA GLU A 43 22.81 11.72 -16.89
C GLU A 43 22.48 10.98 -18.19
N SER A 44 23.37 11.08 -19.19
CA SER A 44 23.20 10.38 -20.46
C SER A 44 23.09 8.86 -20.24
N VAL A 45 23.98 8.27 -19.43
CA VAL A 45 23.95 6.86 -19.05
C VAL A 45 22.63 6.48 -18.37
N ILE A 46 22.16 7.28 -17.42
CA ILE A 46 20.91 7.05 -16.68
C ILE A 46 19.70 7.12 -17.62
N ARG A 47 19.65 8.10 -18.53
CA ARG A 47 18.56 8.22 -19.51
C ARG A 47 18.48 7.02 -20.46
N MET A 48 19.60 6.36 -20.73
CA MET A 48 19.64 5.14 -21.55
C MET A 48 19.31 3.88 -20.74
N ASN A 49 19.74 3.82 -19.48
CA ASN A 49 19.46 2.72 -18.57
C ASN A 49 19.23 3.26 -17.13
N PRO A 50 17.98 3.60 -16.77
CA PRO A 50 17.68 4.16 -15.46
C PRO A 50 17.93 3.16 -14.33
N ALA A 51 18.04 1.86 -14.62
CA ALA A 51 18.40 0.84 -13.64
C ALA A 51 19.91 0.71 -13.39
N HIS A 52 20.75 1.52 -14.07
CA HIS A 52 22.21 1.45 -13.93
C HIS A 52 22.68 2.04 -12.58
N TYR A 53 22.51 1.30 -11.49
CA TYR A 53 22.79 1.75 -10.13
C TYR A 53 24.23 2.27 -9.91
N SER A 54 25.24 1.74 -10.60
CA SER A 54 26.61 2.28 -10.50
C SER A 54 26.73 3.70 -11.05
N ALA A 55 25.97 4.05 -12.09
CA ALA A 55 25.97 5.40 -12.66
C ALA A 55 25.31 6.39 -11.69
N TRP A 56 24.20 6.00 -11.06
CA TRP A 56 23.55 6.75 -9.99
C TRP A 56 24.48 6.98 -8.79
N GLN A 57 25.14 5.93 -8.31
CA GLN A 57 26.08 6.04 -7.20
C GLN A 57 27.25 6.98 -7.55
N TYR A 58 27.80 6.86 -8.76
CA TYR A 58 28.90 7.71 -9.19
C TYR A 58 28.44 9.17 -9.35
N ARG A 59 27.27 9.40 -9.94
CA ARG A 59 26.64 10.73 -10.03
C ARG A 59 26.49 11.38 -8.65
N TYR A 60 25.92 10.67 -7.68
CA TYR A 60 25.77 11.18 -6.31
C TYR A 60 27.11 11.57 -5.69
N ARG A 61 28.15 10.72 -5.84
CA ARG A 61 29.50 11.04 -5.37
C ARG A 61 30.08 12.27 -6.06
N THR A 62 29.87 12.41 -7.37
CA THR A 62 30.32 13.59 -8.13
C THR A 62 29.64 14.86 -7.65
N LEU A 63 28.31 14.86 -7.46
CA LEU A 63 27.56 16.01 -6.93
C LEU A 63 28.15 16.50 -5.61
N LEU A 64 28.45 15.57 -4.70
CA LEU A 64 29.05 15.91 -3.42
C LEU A 64 30.49 16.42 -3.55
N ALA A 65 31.30 15.78 -4.39
CA ALA A 65 32.72 16.12 -4.55
C ALA A 65 32.95 17.52 -5.11
N ILE A 66 32.07 17.97 -6.01
CA ILE A 66 32.18 19.30 -6.63
C ILE A 66 31.30 20.35 -5.95
N ASN A 67 30.59 19.97 -4.87
CA ASN A 67 29.63 20.82 -4.17
C ASN A 67 28.57 21.42 -5.12
N ALA A 68 28.01 20.57 -5.99
CA ALA A 68 26.99 20.96 -6.95
C ALA A 68 25.69 21.41 -6.24
N PRO A 69 24.93 22.35 -6.83
CA PRO A 69 23.62 22.74 -6.31
C PRO A 69 22.65 21.56 -6.37
N LEU A 70 22.19 21.07 -5.21
CA LEU A 70 21.31 19.90 -5.15
C LEU A 70 19.87 20.21 -5.57
N ASP A 71 19.47 21.48 -5.55
CA ASP A 71 18.14 21.92 -5.96
C ASP A 71 17.96 21.74 -7.48
N GLU A 72 18.99 22.06 -8.27
CA GLU A 72 19.01 21.80 -9.73
C GLU A 72 18.95 20.29 -10.03
N GLU A 73 19.62 19.47 -9.21
CA GLU A 73 19.55 18.01 -9.35
C GLU A 73 18.14 17.49 -9.02
N LEU A 74 17.42 18.11 -8.08
CA LEU A 74 16.04 17.74 -7.79
C LEU A 74 15.08 18.06 -8.93
N GLU A 75 15.31 19.15 -9.68
CA GLU A 75 14.55 19.47 -10.90
C GLU A 75 14.76 18.39 -11.96
N LEU A 76 15.99 17.90 -12.13
CA LEU A 76 16.24 16.73 -12.98
C LEU A 76 15.50 15.49 -12.45
N MET A 77 15.44 15.29 -11.14
CA MET A 77 14.71 14.17 -10.55
C MET A 77 13.20 14.25 -10.78
N ASP A 78 12.61 15.45 -10.85
CA ASP A 78 11.20 15.61 -11.21
C ASP A 78 10.94 15.00 -12.60
N GLU A 79 11.75 15.38 -13.59
CA GLU A 79 11.64 14.85 -14.95
C GLU A 79 11.85 13.32 -15.00
N LEU A 80 12.88 12.82 -14.33
CA LEU A 80 13.21 11.39 -14.35
C LEU A 80 12.18 10.54 -13.61
N ALA A 81 11.56 11.05 -12.54
CA ALA A 81 10.53 10.34 -11.80
C ALA A 81 9.22 10.26 -12.58
N GLU A 82 8.83 11.31 -13.29
CA GLU A 82 7.68 11.27 -14.19
C GLU A 82 7.90 10.25 -15.32
N LYS A 83 9.10 10.24 -15.91
CA LYS A 83 9.43 9.34 -17.02
C LYS A 83 9.64 7.88 -16.58
N PHE A 84 10.20 7.66 -15.40
CA PHE A 84 10.64 6.34 -14.92
C PHE A 84 10.06 6.02 -13.53
N LEU A 85 8.76 6.25 -13.36
CA LEU A 85 8.02 6.11 -12.08
C LEU A 85 8.19 4.75 -11.38
N LYS A 86 8.50 3.68 -12.12
CA LYS A 86 8.69 2.31 -11.61
C LYS A 86 10.18 1.91 -11.49
N ASN A 87 11.05 2.87 -11.22
CA ASN A 87 12.49 2.66 -11.09
C ASN A 87 12.98 2.96 -9.66
N TYR A 88 13.58 1.95 -9.00
CA TYR A 88 14.12 2.09 -7.65
C TYR A 88 15.18 3.17 -7.51
N GLN A 89 16.07 3.31 -8.50
CA GLN A 89 17.22 4.19 -8.40
C GLN A 89 16.81 5.66 -8.44
N VAL A 90 15.80 6.02 -9.22
CA VAL A 90 15.25 7.38 -9.26
C VAL A 90 14.73 7.80 -7.88
N TRP A 91 13.85 6.98 -7.28
CA TRP A 91 13.30 7.27 -5.95
C TRP A 91 14.36 7.26 -4.85
N HIS A 92 15.33 6.35 -4.93
CA HIS A 92 16.41 6.28 -3.98
C HIS A 92 17.34 7.50 -4.08
N HIS A 93 17.69 7.94 -5.29
CA HIS A 93 18.55 9.11 -5.50
C HIS A 93 17.87 10.38 -5.02
N ARG A 94 16.58 10.58 -5.34
CA ARG A 94 15.80 11.70 -4.81
C ARG A 94 15.82 11.75 -3.28
N ARG A 95 15.62 10.60 -2.63
CA ARG A 95 15.74 10.46 -1.17
C ARG A 95 17.11 10.89 -0.64
N LEU A 96 18.21 10.48 -1.28
CA LEU A 96 19.58 10.86 -0.87
C LEU A 96 19.83 12.37 -0.98
N LEU A 97 19.27 13.04 -1.98
CA LEU A 97 19.38 14.49 -2.14
C LEU A 97 18.69 15.23 -0.99
N LEU A 98 17.48 14.80 -0.64
CA LEU A 98 16.74 15.39 0.48
C LEU A 98 17.43 15.18 1.83
N GLN A 99 17.96 13.99 2.09
CA GLN A 99 18.75 13.71 3.28
C GLN A 99 20.03 14.56 3.37
N ARG A 100 20.54 15.03 2.22
CA ARG A 100 21.70 15.92 2.15
C ARG A 100 21.34 17.40 2.30
N GLY A 101 20.07 17.76 2.20
CA GLY A 101 19.57 19.12 2.46
C GLY A 101 18.91 19.83 1.29
N ALA A 102 18.71 19.16 0.13
CA ALA A 102 18.17 19.74 -1.09
C ALA A 102 16.74 20.33 -0.98
N LEU A 103 16.01 20.06 0.12
CA LEU A 103 14.77 20.79 0.46
C LEU A 103 14.62 20.99 1.98
N ALA A 104 15.71 21.29 2.68
CA ALA A 104 15.65 21.51 4.13
C ALA A 104 14.64 22.61 4.55
N LYS A 105 14.16 23.43 3.61
CA LYS A 105 13.22 24.54 3.85
C LYS A 105 11.78 24.29 3.41
N THR A 106 11.49 23.35 2.51
CA THR A 106 10.14 23.18 1.91
C THR A 106 9.69 21.73 1.69
N PRO A 107 9.63 20.85 2.72
CA PRO A 107 9.18 19.47 2.56
C PRO A 107 7.74 19.32 2.03
N ALA A 108 6.88 20.33 2.22
CA ALA A 108 5.51 20.32 1.70
C ALA A 108 5.45 20.27 0.16
N ALA A 109 6.46 20.80 -0.53
CA ALA A 109 6.55 20.71 -1.99
C ALA A 109 6.67 19.26 -2.47
N GLU A 110 7.31 18.39 -1.69
CA GLU A 110 7.41 16.96 -2.01
C GLU A 110 6.05 16.27 -1.96
N LEU A 111 5.18 16.61 -0.99
CA LEU A 111 3.84 16.04 -0.94
C LEU A 111 3.00 16.41 -2.16
N ALA A 112 3.19 17.61 -2.72
CA ALA A 112 2.55 18.04 -3.96
C ALA A 112 3.13 17.32 -5.19
N PHE A 113 4.45 17.13 -5.25
CA PHE A 113 5.10 16.32 -6.29
C PHE A 113 4.60 14.87 -6.28
N ILE A 114 4.54 14.25 -5.10
CA ILE A 114 3.99 12.91 -4.89
C ILE A 114 2.54 12.82 -5.36
N ALA A 115 1.72 13.82 -5.03
CA ALA A 115 0.30 13.83 -5.42
C ALA A 115 0.13 13.82 -6.95
N ARG A 116 0.99 14.54 -7.70
CA ARG A 116 1.03 14.45 -9.17
C ARG A 116 1.42 13.05 -9.64
N GLY A 117 2.43 12.44 -9.03
CA GLY A 117 2.83 11.06 -9.34
C GLY A 117 1.67 10.07 -9.16
N LEU A 118 0.94 10.18 -8.05
CA LEU A 118 -0.21 9.34 -7.74
C LEU A 118 -1.44 9.65 -8.60
N SER A 119 -1.58 10.85 -9.16
CA SER A 119 -2.66 11.11 -10.13
C SER A 119 -2.44 10.38 -11.46
N TYR A 120 -1.19 10.00 -11.79
CA TYR A 120 -0.88 9.17 -12.97
C TYR A 120 -0.98 7.67 -12.67
N ASP A 121 -0.51 7.23 -11.51
CA ASP A 121 -0.59 5.84 -11.04
C ASP A 121 -0.90 5.81 -9.53
N ALA A 122 -2.19 5.79 -9.21
CA ALA A 122 -2.72 5.84 -7.85
C ALA A 122 -2.28 4.70 -6.93
N LYS A 123 -1.69 3.64 -7.52
CA LYS A 123 -1.24 2.43 -6.82
C LYS A 123 0.27 2.22 -6.95
N ASN A 124 1.03 3.25 -7.38
CA ASN A 124 2.47 3.14 -7.50
C ASN A 124 3.13 2.92 -6.13
N TYR A 125 3.73 1.74 -5.96
CA TYR A 125 4.34 1.33 -4.69
C TYR A 125 5.50 2.23 -4.27
N HIS A 126 6.36 2.64 -5.19
CA HIS A 126 7.51 3.50 -4.87
C HIS A 126 7.05 4.88 -4.39
N THR A 127 6.05 5.45 -5.05
CA THR A 127 5.51 6.76 -4.71
C THR A 127 4.86 6.76 -3.33
N TRP A 128 4.07 5.73 -2.99
CA TRP A 128 3.50 5.58 -1.65
C TRP A 128 4.56 5.36 -0.58
N ALA A 129 5.53 4.47 -0.81
CA ALA A 129 6.63 4.25 0.13
C ALA A 129 7.47 5.53 0.34
N TYR A 130 7.67 6.31 -0.72
CA TYR A 130 8.35 7.60 -0.65
C TYR A 130 7.53 8.63 0.12
N ARG A 131 6.21 8.69 -0.07
CA ARG A 131 5.30 9.55 0.71
C ARG A 131 5.37 9.27 2.20
N GLN A 132 5.28 7.99 2.59
CA GLN A 132 5.43 7.58 3.99
C GLN A 132 6.81 7.96 4.54
N TRP A 133 7.86 7.78 3.75
CA TRP A 133 9.20 8.19 4.14
C TRP A 133 9.31 9.71 4.33
N ILE A 134 8.75 10.55 3.44
CA ILE A 134 8.73 12.01 3.59
C ILE A 134 8.07 12.40 4.92
N LEU A 135 6.87 11.88 5.18
CA LEU A 135 6.12 12.17 6.40
C LEU A 135 6.90 11.75 7.65
N ALA A 136 7.45 10.52 7.67
CA ALA A 136 8.18 10.00 8.81
C ALA A 136 9.56 10.64 9.02
N TYR A 137 10.27 11.00 7.95
CA TYR A 137 11.62 11.57 8.02
C TYR A 137 11.61 13.02 8.48
N PHE A 138 10.73 13.85 7.93
CA PHE A 138 10.62 15.25 8.34
C PHE A 138 9.79 15.40 9.62
N ASN A 139 8.74 14.59 9.76
CA ASN A 139 7.88 14.50 10.95
C ASN A 139 7.39 15.85 11.50
N GLN A 140 7.06 16.78 10.60
CA GLN A 140 6.54 18.12 10.94
C GLN A 140 5.02 18.11 10.93
N ASP A 141 4.38 18.69 11.95
CA ASP A 141 2.90 18.70 12.08
C ASP A 141 2.20 19.26 10.83
N ALA A 142 2.77 20.28 10.20
CA ALA A 142 2.24 20.89 8.97
C ALA A 142 2.17 19.91 7.78
N LEU A 143 2.99 18.85 7.76
CA LEU A 143 2.92 17.82 6.71
C LEU A 143 1.79 16.81 6.96
N TRP A 144 1.40 16.62 8.22
CA TRP A 144 0.37 15.66 8.62
C TRP A 144 -1.04 16.26 8.56
N GLU A 145 -1.19 17.57 8.74
CA GLU A 145 -2.48 18.28 8.83
C GLU A 145 -3.42 18.00 7.63
N GLY A 146 -2.87 17.87 6.42
CA GLY A 146 -3.66 17.61 5.20
C GLY A 146 -3.84 16.13 4.85
N GLU A 147 -3.23 15.21 5.60
CA GLU A 147 -3.01 13.84 5.13
C GLU A 147 -4.28 12.99 5.18
N MET A 148 -5.08 13.13 6.23
CA MET A 148 -6.36 12.42 6.34
C MET A 148 -7.32 12.82 5.22
N ARG A 149 -7.42 14.12 4.91
CA ARG A 149 -8.23 14.61 3.79
C ARG A 149 -7.72 14.08 2.45
N TYR A 150 -6.40 14.00 2.26
CA TYR A 150 -5.83 13.42 1.05
C TYR A 150 -6.22 11.94 0.88
N ILE A 151 -6.15 11.15 1.96
CA ILE A 151 -6.59 9.76 1.98
C ILE A 151 -8.08 9.63 1.65
N GLU A 152 -8.93 10.47 2.26
CA GLU A 152 -10.37 10.43 2.05
C GLU A 152 -10.74 10.72 0.60
N ASN A 153 -10.16 11.75 -0.01
CA ASN A 153 -10.34 12.01 -1.44
C ASN A 153 -9.92 10.81 -2.31
N MET A 154 -8.79 10.17 -1.99
CA MET A 154 -8.32 8.99 -2.73
C MET A 154 -9.27 7.79 -2.60
N LEU A 155 -9.94 7.64 -1.46
CA LEU A 155 -10.92 6.57 -1.21
C LEU A 155 -12.31 6.90 -1.75
N GLU A 156 -12.65 8.17 -1.88
CA GLU A 156 -13.84 8.62 -2.61
C GLU A 156 -13.70 8.33 -4.11
N ASP A 157 -12.52 8.59 -4.68
CA ASP A 157 -12.21 8.29 -6.09
C ASP A 157 -12.18 6.77 -6.38
N ASP A 158 -11.51 5.98 -5.53
CA ASP A 158 -11.46 4.52 -5.63
C ASP A 158 -11.43 3.88 -4.24
N VAL A 159 -12.61 3.52 -3.72
CA VAL A 159 -12.75 2.82 -2.44
C VAL A 159 -12.02 1.46 -2.42
N ARG A 160 -11.66 0.88 -3.57
CA ARG A 160 -10.88 -0.37 -3.67
C ARG A 160 -9.37 -0.12 -3.79
N ASN A 161 -8.91 1.12 -3.60
CA ASN A 161 -7.50 1.45 -3.58
C ASN A 161 -6.83 0.97 -2.27
N ASN A 162 -6.30 -0.25 -2.28
CA ASN A 162 -5.62 -0.82 -1.12
C ASN A 162 -4.41 0.01 -0.64
N SER A 163 -3.75 0.75 -1.53
CA SER A 163 -2.64 1.63 -1.14
C SER A 163 -3.12 2.79 -0.27
N ALA A 164 -4.30 3.35 -0.55
CA ALA A 164 -4.91 4.40 0.26
C ALA A 164 -5.37 3.85 1.62
N TRP A 165 -5.97 2.65 1.68
CA TRP A 165 -6.31 1.98 2.94
C TRP A 165 -5.08 1.69 3.80
N HIS A 166 -4.01 1.16 3.19
CA HIS A 166 -2.74 0.94 3.87
C HIS A 166 -2.16 2.25 4.40
N HIS A 167 -2.21 3.31 3.59
CA HIS A 167 -1.73 4.62 4.02
C HIS A 167 -2.57 5.23 5.15
N ARG A 168 -3.89 5.02 5.13
CA ARG A 168 -4.77 5.36 6.25
C ARG A 168 -4.32 4.69 7.55
N PHE A 169 -4.00 3.39 7.48
CA PHE A 169 -3.51 2.66 8.64
C PHE A 169 -2.18 3.23 9.16
N PHE A 170 -1.25 3.51 8.25
CA PHE A 170 0.03 4.15 8.57
C PHE A 170 -0.14 5.50 9.29
N VAL A 171 -1.03 6.36 8.78
CA VAL A 171 -1.31 7.67 9.38
C VAL A 171 -1.97 7.51 10.74
N VAL A 172 -3.02 6.70 10.85
CA VAL A 172 -3.82 6.61 12.09
C VAL A 172 -3.10 5.83 13.19
N PHE A 173 -2.43 4.72 12.88
CA PHE A 173 -1.96 3.77 13.89
C PHE A 173 -0.44 3.64 13.98
N SER A 174 0.32 4.03 12.96
CA SER A 174 1.79 3.84 12.96
C SER A 174 2.55 5.12 13.27
N ASN A 175 2.58 6.07 12.33
CA ASN A 175 3.50 7.19 12.38
C ASN A 175 2.81 8.55 12.46
N GLY A 176 1.49 8.64 12.30
CA GLY A 176 0.78 9.93 12.33
C GLY A 176 0.30 10.38 13.71
N VAL A 177 0.43 9.57 14.77
CA VAL A 177 0.05 9.96 16.14
C VAL A 177 0.79 11.23 16.58
N ARG A 178 0.05 12.28 16.98
CA ARG A 178 0.60 13.56 17.42
C ARG A 178 0.37 13.79 18.92
N LYS A 179 0.99 14.84 19.45
CA LYS A 179 0.77 15.27 20.84
C LYS A 179 -0.69 15.69 21.01
N GLY A 180 -1.40 15.12 21.98
CA GLY A 180 -2.83 15.31 22.16
C GLY A 180 -3.70 14.15 21.64
N ASP A 181 -3.13 13.19 20.90
CA ASP A 181 -3.82 12.00 20.40
C ASP A 181 -3.63 10.79 21.33
N GLU A 182 -3.41 10.99 22.63
CA GLU A 182 -3.12 9.89 23.56
C GLU A 182 -4.34 9.03 23.86
N ASP A 183 -5.54 9.62 23.88
CA ASP A 183 -6.80 8.89 24.01
C ASP A 183 -7.26 8.35 22.65
N ARG A 184 -7.17 7.03 22.50
CA ARG A 184 -7.37 6.35 21.21
C ARG A 184 -8.78 5.79 21.04
N GLU A 185 -9.62 5.81 22.07
CA GLU A 185 -10.94 5.18 21.98
C GLU A 185 -11.81 5.83 20.90
N ASP A 186 -11.86 7.17 20.89
CA ASP A 186 -12.62 7.92 19.88
C ASP A 186 -12.05 7.73 18.47
N THR A 187 -10.73 7.59 18.35
CA THR A 187 -10.10 7.30 17.05
C THR A 187 -10.51 5.92 16.55
N ILE A 188 -10.48 4.90 17.40
CA ILE A 188 -10.87 3.53 17.05
C ILE A 188 -12.35 3.51 16.63
N ARG A 189 -13.22 4.15 17.42
CA ARG A 189 -14.66 4.28 17.12
C ARG A 189 -14.88 4.92 15.76
N ARG A 190 -14.21 6.05 15.48
CA ARG A 190 -14.25 6.74 14.19
C ARG A 190 -13.82 5.83 13.03
N GLU A 191 -12.70 5.12 13.18
CA GLU A 191 -12.19 4.23 12.13
C GLU A 191 -13.10 3.03 11.87
N VAL A 192 -13.70 2.46 12.92
CA VAL A 192 -14.70 1.40 12.78
C VAL A 192 -15.93 1.92 12.02
N SER A 193 -16.51 3.05 12.45
CA SER A 193 -17.68 3.64 11.79
C SER A 193 -17.40 3.99 10.32
N PHE A 194 -16.25 4.64 10.04
CA PHE A 194 -15.81 4.93 8.68
C PHE A 194 -15.72 3.66 7.82
N THR A 195 -15.12 2.60 8.36
CA THR A 195 -14.93 1.36 7.60
C THR A 195 -16.25 0.63 7.36
N LYS A 196 -17.16 0.64 8.35
CA LYS A 196 -18.53 0.10 8.20
C LYS A 196 -19.28 0.81 7.07
N GLU A 197 -19.20 2.14 7.00
CA GLU A 197 -19.79 2.93 5.92
C GLU A 197 -19.24 2.52 4.54
N LYS A 198 -17.91 2.36 4.41
CA LYS A 198 -17.29 1.95 3.15
C LYS A 198 -17.60 0.49 2.77
N ILE A 199 -17.79 -0.40 3.75
CA ILE A 199 -18.28 -1.76 3.52
C ILE A 199 -19.73 -1.75 3.03
N ALA A 200 -20.62 -0.95 3.62
CA ALA A 200 -22.00 -0.82 3.16
C ALA A 200 -22.09 -0.34 1.70
N LEU A 201 -21.21 0.61 1.33
CA LEU A 201 -21.07 1.10 -0.04
C LEU A 201 -20.54 0.03 -1.01
N ALA A 202 -19.53 -0.75 -0.59
CA ALA A 202 -18.90 -1.78 -1.43
C ALA A 202 -18.69 -3.09 -0.66
N PRO A 203 -19.74 -3.92 -0.47
CA PRO A 203 -19.69 -5.09 0.42
C PRO A 203 -18.62 -6.13 0.07
N ASN A 204 -18.26 -6.28 -1.21
CA ASN A 204 -17.22 -7.22 -1.66
C ASN A 204 -15.83 -6.57 -1.80
N ASN A 205 -15.60 -5.41 -1.21
CA ASN A 205 -14.29 -4.76 -1.18
C ASN A 205 -13.39 -5.37 -0.09
N ALA A 206 -12.48 -6.26 -0.48
CA ALA A 206 -11.55 -6.90 0.44
C ALA A 206 -10.67 -5.90 1.23
N SER A 207 -10.32 -4.74 0.65
CA SER A 207 -9.49 -3.75 1.36
C SER A 207 -10.18 -3.19 2.60
N ALA A 208 -11.49 -2.92 2.54
CA ALA A 208 -12.24 -2.41 3.69
C ALA A 208 -12.38 -3.47 4.79
N TRP A 209 -12.65 -4.72 4.43
CA TRP A 209 -12.69 -5.84 5.39
C TRP A 209 -11.35 -6.09 6.07
N ASN A 210 -10.26 -6.07 5.29
CA ASN A 210 -8.91 -6.24 5.83
C ASN A 210 -8.52 -5.06 6.74
N TYR A 211 -8.90 -3.84 6.37
CA TYR A 211 -8.69 -2.68 7.24
C TYR A 211 -9.49 -2.79 8.54
N LEU A 212 -10.77 -3.19 8.48
CA LEU A 212 -11.60 -3.39 9.67
C LEU A 212 -10.96 -4.39 10.63
N ARG A 213 -10.52 -5.54 10.13
CA ARG A 213 -9.79 -6.54 10.92
C ARG A 213 -8.53 -5.96 11.54
N GLY A 214 -7.72 -5.27 10.73
CA GLY A 214 -6.48 -4.64 11.21
C GLY A 214 -6.71 -3.59 12.30
N VAL A 215 -7.79 -2.81 12.22
CA VAL A 215 -8.18 -1.87 13.29
C VAL A 215 -8.49 -2.62 14.58
N LEU A 216 -9.36 -3.64 14.51
CA LEU A 216 -9.79 -4.40 15.68
C LEU A 216 -8.64 -5.18 16.34
N GLU A 217 -7.78 -5.79 15.54
CA GLU A 217 -6.58 -6.49 16.02
C GLU A 217 -5.61 -5.51 16.67
N HIS A 218 -5.39 -4.34 16.07
CA HIS A 218 -4.49 -3.33 16.64
C HIS A 218 -5.00 -2.73 17.96
N SER A 219 -6.32 -2.66 18.14
CA SER A 219 -6.95 -2.13 19.35
C SER A 219 -7.41 -3.20 20.34
N ASP A 220 -6.98 -4.46 20.17
CA ASP A 220 -7.40 -5.61 20.98
C ASP A 220 -8.95 -5.69 21.15
N THR A 221 -9.68 -5.23 20.15
CA THR A 221 -11.15 -5.16 20.17
C THR A 221 -11.72 -6.49 19.64
N PRO A 222 -12.51 -7.23 20.44
CA PRO A 222 -13.02 -8.52 20.01
C PRO A 222 -13.89 -8.40 18.76
N PHE A 223 -13.67 -9.27 17.76
CA PHE A 223 -14.50 -9.31 16.55
C PHE A 223 -15.99 -9.51 16.85
N ALA A 224 -16.29 -10.22 17.96
CA ALA A 224 -17.65 -10.43 18.44
C ALA A 224 -18.43 -9.12 18.67
N SER A 225 -17.74 -8.01 18.95
CA SER A 225 -18.36 -6.68 19.08
C SER A 225 -19.07 -6.21 17.80
N LEU A 226 -18.69 -6.74 16.63
CA LEU A 226 -19.27 -6.37 15.35
C LEU A 226 -20.22 -7.43 14.78
N ARG A 227 -20.64 -8.41 15.57
CA ARG A 227 -21.51 -9.50 15.10
C ARG A 227 -22.78 -8.97 14.43
N GLU A 228 -23.48 -8.02 15.05
CA GLU A 228 -24.72 -7.45 14.53
C GLU A 228 -24.51 -6.74 13.18
N PHE A 229 -23.38 -6.04 13.02
CA PHE A 229 -23.00 -5.41 11.76
C PHE A 229 -22.75 -6.42 10.65
N VAL A 230 -22.08 -7.54 10.95
CA VAL A 230 -21.60 -8.50 9.93
C VAL A 230 -22.70 -9.43 9.44
N LEU A 231 -23.65 -9.82 10.31
CA LEU A 231 -24.70 -10.80 9.98
C LEU A 231 -25.48 -10.52 8.68
N PRO A 232 -25.90 -9.29 8.35
CA PRO A 232 -26.64 -9.01 7.12
C PRO A 232 -25.83 -9.24 5.84
N TYR A 233 -24.50 -9.25 5.95
CA TYR A 233 -23.59 -9.47 4.81
C TYR A 233 -23.32 -10.96 4.54
N THR A 234 -23.75 -11.87 5.43
CA THR A 234 -23.49 -13.32 5.31
C THR A 234 -24.65 -14.11 4.69
N VAL A 235 -25.75 -13.44 4.37
CA VAL A 235 -26.97 -14.05 3.82
C VAL A 235 -27.33 -13.44 2.46
N PRO A 236 -28.03 -14.17 1.57
CA PRO A 236 -28.54 -13.60 0.31
C PRO A 236 -29.51 -12.44 0.55
N ALA A 237 -29.56 -11.47 -0.39
CA ALA A 237 -30.33 -10.22 -0.32
C ALA A 237 -31.88 -10.34 -0.31
N HIS A 238 -32.40 -11.57 -0.24
CA HIS A 238 -33.84 -11.89 -0.19
C HIS A 238 -34.13 -12.97 0.87
N SER A 239 -33.30 -13.05 1.90
CA SER A 239 -33.53 -13.98 3.01
C SER A 239 -34.62 -13.41 3.93
N SER A 240 -35.29 -14.25 4.72
CA SER A 240 -36.39 -13.86 5.63
C SER A 240 -36.03 -12.79 6.70
N LEU A 241 -34.75 -12.40 6.79
CA LEU A 241 -34.28 -11.25 7.58
C LEU A 241 -34.62 -9.89 6.93
N ASP A 242 -34.93 -9.88 5.64
CA ASP A 242 -35.32 -8.68 4.87
C ASP A 242 -36.83 -8.37 4.97
N ASP A 243 -37.65 -9.26 5.53
CA ASP A 243 -39.13 -9.09 5.58
C ASP A 243 -39.60 -8.10 6.66
N VAL A 244 -38.69 -7.59 7.50
CA VAL A 244 -38.95 -6.54 8.50
C VAL A 244 -38.34 -5.20 8.05
N ARG A 245 -38.55 -4.86 6.77
CA ARG A 245 -38.13 -3.57 6.19
C ARG A 245 -38.95 -2.42 6.77
N ASP A 246 -38.32 -1.60 7.58
CA ASP A 246 -38.67 -0.20 7.71
C ASP A 246 -37.52 0.64 7.15
N ASP A 247 -37.56 0.88 5.82
CA ASP A 247 -36.58 1.71 5.10
C ASP A 247 -36.58 3.19 5.58
N SER A 248 -37.46 3.57 6.54
CA SER A 248 -37.48 4.90 7.13
C SER A 248 -36.47 5.12 8.26
N VAL A 249 -35.86 4.04 8.80
CA VAL A 249 -34.87 4.13 9.90
C VAL A 249 -33.48 3.76 9.38
N VAL A 250 -32.59 4.76 9.28
CA VAL A 250 -31.19 4.56 8.94
C VAL A 250 -30.41 4.20 10.22
N ASP A 251 -29.97 2.95 10.33
CA ASP A 251 -29.03 2.53 11.37
C ASP A 251 -27.62 3.04 11.03
N LEU A 252 -27.22 4.14 11.68
CA LEU A 252 -25.91 4.76 11.49
C LEU A 252 -24.77 3.97 12.15
N GLU A 253 -25.08 3.12 13.14
CA GLU A 253 -24.07 2.32 13.84
C GLU A 253 -23.75 1.02 13.08
N ASN A 254 -24.75 0.43 12.44
CA ASN A 254 -24.62 -0.80 11.65
C ASN A 254 -25.25 -0.64 10.26
N PRO A 255 -24.61 0.14 9.37
CA PRO A 255 -25.14 0.37 8.04
C PRO A 255 -25.27 -0.95 7.28
N ARG A 256 -26.42 -1.13 6.62
CA ARG A 256 -26.78 -2.35 5.89
C ARG A 256 -26.13 -2.36 4.48
N PRO A 257 -26.00 -3.53 3.84
CA PRO A 257 -25.53 -3.62 2.46
C PRO A 257 -26.37 -2.76 1.52
N SER A 258 -25.74 -2.11 0.54
CA SER A 258 -26.44 -1.34 -0.49
C SER A 258 -27.42 -2.19 -1.32
N PRO A 259 -28.54 -1.62 -1.79
CA PRO A 259 -29.46 -2.33 -2.68
C PRO A 259 -28.76 -2.83 -3.94
N GLY A 260 -28.85 -4.13 -4.23
CA GLY A 260 -28.15 -4.76 -5.37
C GLY A 260 -26.72 -5.21 -5.07
N ALA A 261 -26.27 -5.15 -3.81
CA ALA A 261 -25.04 -5.80 -3.38
C ALA A 261 -25.06 -7.30 -3.71
N ASP A 262 -23.94 -7.81 -4.22
CA ASP A 262 -23.71 -9.23 -4.44
C ASP A 262 -23.47 -9.91 -3.08
N LEU A 263 -24.44 -10.70 -2.62
CA LEU A 263 -24.46 -11.33 -1.31
C LEU A 263 -24.74 -12.83 -1.44
N PRO A 264 -24.19 -13.68 -0.56
CA PRO A 264 -23.41 -13.31 0.63
C PRO A 264 -21.95 -12.94 0.32
N CYS A 265 -21.38 -12.06 1.12
CA CYS A 265 -19.98 -11.65 1.00
C CYS A 265 -19.06 -12.72 1.63
N PRO A 266 -18.10 -13.30 0.89
CA PRO A 266 -17.17 -14.29 1.45
C PRO A 266 -16.35 -13.75 2.63
N ALA A 267 -15.93 -12.47 2.57
CA ALA A 267 -15.17 -11.86 3.66
C ALA A 267 -16.03 -11.69 4.93
N ALA A 268 -17.33 -11.46 4.79
CA ALA A 268 -18.25 -11.40 5.92
C ALA A 268 -18.49 -12.79 6.53
N ILE A 269 -18.63 -13.84 5.70
CA ILE A 269 -18.74 -15.23 6.17
C ILE A 269 -17.47 -15.63 6.94
N GLU A 270 -16.29 -15.31 6.40
CA GLU A 270 -15.01 -15.50 7.07
C GLU A 270 -14.96 -14.76 8.42
N PHE A 271 -15.41 -13.51 8.46
CA PHE A 271 -15.48 -12.72 9.70
C PHE A 271 -16.42 -13.35 10.74
N LEU A 272 -17.60 -13.79 10.33
CA LEU A 272 -18.54 -14.46 11.24
C LEU A 272 -17.99 -15.79 11.76
N ALA A 273 -17.29 -16.55 10.91
CA ALA A 273 -16.66 -17.80 11.32
C ALA A 273 -15.57 -17.56 12.38
N ASP A 274 -14.74 -16.53 12.22
CA ASP A 274 -13.72 -16.17 13.22
C ASP A 274 -14.35 -15.70 14.55
N ILE A 275 -15.49 -14.99 14.52
CA ILE A 275 -16.25 -14.66 15.74
C ILE A 275 -16.67 -15.94 16.48
N HIS A 276 -17.24 -16.91 15.75
CA HIS A 276 -17.74 -18.15 16.34
C HIS A 276 -16.61 -19.03 16.88
N GLU A 277 -15.47 -19.06 16.18
CA GLU A 277 -14.25 -19.73 16.64
C GLU A 277 -13.77 -19.14 17.98
N ALA A 278 -13.69 -17.81 18.09
CA ALA A 278 -13.18 -17.13 19.28
C ALA A 278 -14.08 -17.26 20.53
N VAL A 279 -15.41 -17.26 20.36
CA VAL A 279 -16.37 -17.36 21.49
C VAL A 279 -16.47 -18.78 22.03
N GLY A 280 -16.01 -19.79 21.29
CA GLY A 280 -16.17 -21.20 21.67
C GLY A 280 -17.64 -21.62 21.75
N ASP A 281 -18.52 -20.92 21.02
CA ASP A 281 -19.96 -21.08 21.10
C ASP A 281 -20.33 -22.54 20.82
N LEU A 282 -20.98 -23.18 21.79
CA LEU A 282 -21.19 -24.64 21.90
C LEU A 282 -22.10 -25.21 20.80
N GLN A 283 -22.54 -24.41 19.84
CA GLN A 283 -22.94 -24.89 18.52
C GLN A 283 -21.73 -24.96 17.58
N LEU A 284 -20.73 -25.78 17.92
CA LEU A 284 -19.53 -26.15 17.11
C LEU A 284 -19.80 -26.49 15.64
N ILE A 285 -21.05 -26.80 15.33
CA ILE A 285 -21.56 -27.10 14.00
C ILE A 285 -21.61 -25.82 13.12
N SER A 286 -21.74 -24.62 13.72
CA SER A 286 -21.98 -23.35 13.04
C SER A 286 -20.75 -22.79 12.28
N PHE A 287 -19.58 -22.61 12.90
CA PHE A 287 -18.42 -22.02 12.18
C PHE A 287 -17.80 -22.96 11.15
N ARG A 288 -17.81 -24.28 11.42
CA ARG A 288 -17.36 -25.28 10.44
C ARG A 288 -18.29 -25.33 9.23
N GLN A 289 -19.59 -25.10 9.43
CA GLN A 289 -20.53 -24.93 8.32
C GLN A 289 -20.23 -23.66 7.51
N LEU A 290 -19.85 -22.55 8.16
CA LEU A 290 -19.43 -21.33 7.46
C LEU A 290 -18.14 -21.53 6.66
N TRP A 291 -17.10 -22.17 7.21
CA TRP A 291 -15.90 -22.51 6.43
C TRP A 291 -16.18 -23.52 5.33
N LYS A 292 -17.11 -24.46 5.55
CA LYS A 292 -17.53 -25.40 4.53
C LYS A 292 -18.27 -24.69 3.38
N SER A 293 -19.16 -23.75 3.67
CA SER A 293 -19.84 -22.98 2.62
C SER A 293 -18.85 -22.11 1.84
N LEU A 294 -17.82 -21.55 2.49
CA LEU A 294 -16.70 -20.91 1.80
C LEU A 294 -15.94 -21.89 0.89
N ALA A 295 -15.62 -23.09 1.37
CA ALA A 295 -14.89 -24.11 0.62
C ALA A 295 -15.64 -24.61 -0.63
N ASP A 296 -16.95 -24.82 -0.50
CA ASP A 296 -17.76 -25.52 -1.49
C ASP A 296 -18.55 -24.57 -2.41
N GLU A 297 -18.86 -23.35 -1.96
CA GLU A 297 -19.80 -22.45 -2.67
C GLU A 297 -19.26 -21.03 -2.86
N HIS A 298 -18.82 -20.36 -1.78
CA HIS A 298 -18.63 -18.90 -1.79
C HIS A 298 -17.19 -18.43 -2.05
N ASP A 299 -16.20 -19.31 -1.87
CA ASP A 299 -14.77 -18.97 -2.02
C ASP A 299 -13.94 -20.20 -2.40
N THR A 300 -14.40 -20.86 -3.45
CA THR A 300 -13.85 -22.14 -3.92
C THR A 300 -12.39 -22.06 -4.37
N ILE A 301 -11.89 -20.87 -4.71
CA ILE A 301 -10.47 -20.63 -5.03
C ILE A 301 -9.57 -20.88 -3.80
N ARG A 302 -10.06 -20.60 -2.59
CA ARG A 302 -9.38 -20.86 -1.31
C ARG A 302 -9.84 -22.17 -0.66
N LYS A 303 -10.49 -23.10 -1.38
CA LYS A 303 -11.00 -24.38 -0.83
C LYS A 303 -10.01 -25.11 0.08
N ARG A 304 -8.76 -25.30 -0.37
CA ARG A 304 -7.72 -26.01 0.43
C ARG A 304 -7.39 -25.29 1.74
N TYR A 305 -7.47 -23.95 1.76
CA TYR A 305 -7.27 -23.16 2.97
C TYR A 305 -8.41 -23.39 3.97
N TRP A 306 -9.66 -23.41 3.49
CA TRP A 306 -10.82 -23.69 4.33
C TRP A 306 -10.84 -25.12 4.87
N GLU A 307 -10.50 -26.11 4.05
CA GLU A 307 -10.34 -27.51 4.48
C GLU A 307 -9.25 -27.64 5.55
N HIS A 308 -8.16 -26.90 5.41
CA HIS A 308 -7.10 -26.84 6.42
C HIS A 308 -7.59 -26.23 7.73
N ARG A 309 -8.27 -25.07 7.72
CA ARG A 309 -8.86 -24.45 8.93
C ARG A 309 -9.83 -25.40 9.64
N ILE A 310 -10.68 -26.11 8.88
CA ILE A 310 -11.60 -27.12 9.43
C ILE A 310 -10.83 -28.26 10.10
N SER A 311 -9.74 -28.73 9.51
CA SER A 311 -8.90 -29.79 10.05
C SER A 311 -8.12 -29.36 11.29
N GLU A 312 -7.57 -28.15 11.34
CA GLU A 312 -6.85 -27.64 12.51
C GLU A 312 -7.78 -27.53 13.72
N ALA A 313 -8.98 -26.98 13.52
CA ALA A 313 -10.00 -26.92 14.56
C ALA A 313 -10.46 -28.32 15.04
N GLN A 314 -10.23 -29.39 14.27
CA GLN A 314 -10.43 -30.77 14.73
C GLN A 314 -9.27 -31.25 15.59
N ALA A 315 -8.03 -31.00 15.17
CA ALA A 315 -6.84 -31.43 15.88
C ALA A 315 -6.70 -30.78 17.27
N SER A 316 -7.01 -29.48 17.40
CA SER A 316 -6.99 -28.78 18.70
C SER A 316 -8.03 -29.28 19.71
N ARG A 317 -9.01 -30.10 19.29
CA ARG A 317 -9.98 -30.76 20.17
C ARG A 317 -9.44 -32.07 20.74
N ASP A 318 -8.61 -32.77 19.96
CA ASP A 318 -8.14 -34.12 20.28
C ASP A 318 -6.84 -34.11 21.11
N SER A 319 -6.25 -32.92 21.33
CA SER A 319 -5.06 -32.64 22.16
C SER A 319 -5.41 -32.17 23.56
#